data_AF-A0A7V2VHH0-F1
#
_entry.id   AF-A0A7V2VHH0-F1
#
_cell.length_a   1.000
_cell.length_b   1.000
_cell.length_c   1.000
_cell.angle_alpha   90.00
_cell.angle_beta   90.00
_cell.angle_gamma   90.00
#
_symmetry.space_group_name_H-M   'P 1'
#
loop_
_entity.id
_entity.type
_entity.pdbx_description
1 polymer ?
#
loop_
_entity_poly.entity_id
_entity_poly.type
_entity_poly.pdbx_seq_one_letter_code
_entity_poly.pdbx_strand_id
1 'polypeptide(L)'
;VLFAAWGAEELGSAGVAHYLAAPNVPLTQTVGVIALEAIAGGGGHKLMFHGTREHDLALIHRFESGYPQLDRRAWRAGNTGAGWHTPFNGAGISTSKLIWDEAEEDFYLPSDTADRVDPDRLASSGEVLTLVVSWLAGR
;
A
#
# COMPACT_ATOMS: atom_id res chain seq x y z
N VAL A 1 -13.93 6.95 1.53
CA VAL A 1 -12.91 5.91 1.21
C VAL A 1 -13.34 5.20 -0.06
N LEU A 2 -12.46 5.08 -1.05
CA LEU A 2 -12.69 4.30 -2.26
C LEU A 2 -11.88 3.01 -2.17
N PHE A 3 -12.53 1.86 -2.32
CA PHE A 3 -11.85 0.58 -2.50
C PHE A 3 -11.73 0.30 -4.00
N ALA A 4 -10.53 -0.01 -4.46
CA ALA A 4 -10.23 -0.29 -5.85
C ALA A 4 -9.29 -1.49 -5.96
N ALA A 5 -9.49 -2.31 -6.98
CA ALA A 5 -8.60 -3.38 -7.38
C ALA A 5 -8.11 -3.09 -8.80
N TRP A 6 -6.79 -2.93 -8.95
CA TRP A 6 -6.19 -2.56 -10.23
C TRP A 6 -5.89 -3.80 -11.05
N GLY A 7 -6.55 -3.94 -12.21
CA GLY A 7 -6.21 -4.99 -13.17
C GLY A 7 -4.90 -4.70 -13.89
N ALA A 8 -4.21 -5.76 -14.31
CA ALA A 8 -3.01 -5.67 -15.16
C ALA A 8 -1.91 -4.76 -14.57
N GLU A 9 -1.70 -4.84 -13.25
CA GLU A 9 -0.62 -4.12 -12.58
C GLU A 9 0.76 -4.57 -13.11
N GLU A 10 0.95 -5.88 -13.22
CA GLU A 10 2.16 -6.51 -13.77
C GLU A 10 2.43 -6.20 -15.25
N LEU A 11 1.44 -5.66 -15.95
CA LEU A 11 1.57 -5.22 -17.34
C LEU A 11 1.77 -3.70 -17.41
N GLY A 12 2.66 -3.18 -16.57
CA GLY A 12 3.03 -1.75 -16.55
C GLY A 12 1.95 -0.85 -15.93
N SER A 13 1.26 -1.34 -14.89
CA SER A 13 0.24 -0.62 -14.14
C SER A 13 -0.93 -0.14 -15.01
N ALA A 14 -1.33 -0.94 -16.00
CA ALA A 14 -2.29 -0.56 -17.03
C ALA A 14 -3.67 -0.16 -16.45
N GLY A 15 -4.15 -0.84 -15.40
CA GLY A 15 -5.39 -0.48 -14.73
C GLY A 15 -5.35 0.89 -14.05
N VAL A 16 -4.21 1.24 -13.45
CA VAL A 16 -3.99 2.57 -12.86
C VAL A 16 -3.96 3.65 -13.95
N ALA A 17 -3.22 3.41 -15.03
CA ALA A 17 -3.16 4.33 -16.17
C ALA A 17 -4.55 4.60 -16.76
N HIS A 18 -5.36 3.54 -16.92
CA HIS A 18 -6.74 3.67 -17.38
C HIS A 18 -7.60 4.53 -16.43
N TYR A 19 -7.53 4.28 -15.12
CA TYR A 19 -8.28 5.05 -14.14
C TYR A 19 -7.88 6.52 -14.10
N LEU A 20 -6.59 6.83 -14.17
CA LEU A 20 -6.13 8.22 -14.16
C LEU A 20 -6.55 8.99 -15.43
N ALA A 21 -6.69 8.29 -16.57
CA ALA A 21 -7.17 8.89 -17.81
C ALA A 21 -8.69 9.16 -17.79
N ALA A 22 -9.47 8.30 -17.12
CA ALA A 22 -10.93 8.40 -17.05
C ALA A 22 -11.46 8.00 -15.67
N PRO A 23 -11.28 8.85 -14.63
CA PRO A 23 -11.58 8.47 -13.27
C PRO A 23 -13.08 8.56 -12.99
N ASN A 24 -13.62 7.55 -12.31
CA ASN A 24 -15.03 7.54 -11.89
C ASN A 24 -15.33 8.52 -10.73
N VAL A 25 -14.30 8.98 -10.02
CA VAL A 25 -14.36 10.03 -8.99
C VAL A 25 -13.29 11.08 -9.26
N PRO A 26 -13.54 12.38 -9.01
CA PRO A 26 -12.54 13.42 -9.25
C PRO A 26 -11.22 13.15 -8.50
N LEU A 27 -10.11 13.10 -9.25
CA LEU A 27 -8.76 12.92 -8.67
C LEU A 27 -8.40 14.03 -7.67
N THR A 28 -8.94 15.23 -7.86
CA THR A 28 -8.77 16.38 -6.96
C THR A 28 -9.34 16.15 -5.55
N GLN A 29 -10.17 15.13 -5.36
CA GLN A 29 -10.69 14.72 -4.05
C GLN A 29 -9.86 13.59 -3.41
N THR A 30 -8.84 13.08 -4.11
CA THR A 30 -7.98 11.99 -3.63
C THR A 30 -6.84 12.57 -2.80
N VAL A 31 -6.88 12.37 -1.49
CA VAL A 31 -5.84 12.83 -0.56
C VAL A 31 -4.66 11.85 -0.43
N GLY A 32 -4.80 10.65 -0.96
CA GLY A 32 -3.74 9.66 -1.05
C GLY A 32 -4.25 8.27 -1.45
N VAL A 33 -3.32 7.40 -1.84
CA VAL A 33 -3.57 6.00 -2.19
C VAL A 33 -2.71 5.10 -1.31
N ILE A 34 -3.34 4.16 -0.60
CA ILE A 34 -2.64 3.11 0.14
C ILE A 34 -2.84 1.81 -0.63
N ALA A 35 -1.77 1.23 -1.16
CA ALA A 35 -1.81 -0.06 -1.83
C ALA A 35 -1.49 -1.18 -0.86
N LEU A 36 -2.13 -2.32 -1.06
CA LEU A 36 -1.92 -3.56 -0.31
C LEU A 36 -1.28 -4.56 -1.28
N GLU A 37 -0.02 -4.92 -1.04
CA GLU A 37 0.75 -5.83 -1.90
C GLU A 37 1.39 -6.90 -1.01
N ALA A 38 1.04 -8.17 -1.24
CA ALA A 38 1.53 -9.30 -0.43
C ALA A 38 1.46 -9.06 1.09
N ILE A 39 0.28 -8.65 1.56
CA ILE A 39 0.02 -8.25 2.96
C ILE A 39 -0.20 -9.42 3.93
N ALA A 40 0.06 -10.65 3.52
CA ALA A 40 -0.16 -11.83 4.35
C ALA A 40 0.87 -12.96 4.13
N GLY A 41 1.97 -12.68 3.42
CA GLY A 41 3.03 -13.65 3.13
C GLY A 41 4.40 -13.19 3.62
N GLY A 42 5.46 -13.70 3.01
CA GLY A 42 6.87 -13.35 3.25
C GLY A 42 7.57 -14.09 4.39
N GLY A 43 8.89 -14.16 4.35
CA GLY A 43 9.71 -14.77 5.40
C GLY A 43 9.94 -13.88 6.63
N GLY A 44 9.87 -12.56 6.45
CA GLY A 44 10.26 -11.58 7.46
C GLY A 44 9.24 -11.39 8.60
N HIS A 45 9.54 -10.44 9.49
CA HIS A 45 8.78 -10.22 10.74
C HIS A 45 8.14 -8.83 10.85
N LYS A 46 8.11 -8.10 9.74
CA LYS A 46 7.78 -6.68 9.72
C LYS A 46 6.78 -6.36 8.62
N LEU A 47 5.74 -5.61 8.96
CA LEU A 47 4.92 -4.92 7.98
C LEU A 47 5.64 -3.64 7.56
N MET A 48 6.01 -3.54 6.30
CA MET A 48 6.68 -2.37 5.76
C MET A 48 5.65 -1.44 5.13
N PHE A 49 5.82 -0.13 5.35
CA PHE A 49 5.15 0.89 4.55
C PHE A 49 6.18 1.69 3.76
N HIS A 50 6.02 1.76 2.45
CA HIS A 50 6.92 2.50 1.57
C HIS A 50 6.36 3.86 1.20
N GLY A 51 7.26 4.77 0.83
CA GLY A 51 6.93 6.11 0.34
C GLY A 51 8.14 7.04 0.37
N THR A 52 8.12 8.05 -0.49
CA THR A 52 9.14 9.09 -0.56
C THR A 52 8.75 10.30 0.27
N ARG A 53 9.74 10.97 0.90
CA ARG A 53 9.47 12.24 1.60
C ARG A 53 9.10 13.38 0.65
N GLU A 54 9.45 13.26 -0.63
CA GLU A 54 9.17 14.28 -1.62
C GLU A 54 7.69 14.32 -2.02
N HIS A 55 7.06 13.15 -2.22
CA HIS A 55 5.68 13.06 -2.71
C HIS A 55 4.68 12.57 -1.65
N ASP A 56 5.15 11.81 -0.65
CA ASP A 56 4.29 10.97 0.19
C ASP A 56 4.36 11.34 1.67
N LEU A 57 5.02 12.47 2.01
CA LEU A 57 5.31 12.87 3.39
C LEU A 57 4.06 12.89 4.27
N ALA A 58 2.94 13.41 3.76
CA ALA A 58 1.70 13.48 4.50
C ALA A 58 1.25 12.08 4.92
N LEU A 59 1.24 11.12 4.00
CA LEU A 59 0.79 9.75 4.25
C LEU A 59 1.80 8.97 5.09
N ILE A 60 3.11 9.12 4.84
CA ILE A 60 4.19 8.55 5.67
C ILE A 60 4.04 8.99 7.12
N HIS A 61 3.82 10.28 7.35
CA HIS A 61 3.66 10.82 8.70
C HIS A 61 2.43 10.23 9.40
N ARG A 62 1.36 9.92 8.64
CA ARG A 62 0.19 9.22 9.19
C ARG A 62 0.52 7.82 9.67
N PHE A 63 1.26 7.06 8.87
CA PHE A 63 1.73 5.74 9.29
C PHE A 63 2.64 5.84 10.52
N GLU A 64 3.68 6.68 10.46
CA GLU A 64 4.67 6.83 11.53
C GLU A 64 4.08 7.22 12.89
N SER A 65 3.01 8.04 12.89
CA SER A 65 2.32 8.44 14.13
C SER A 65 1.19 7.50 14.55
N GLY A 66 0.64 6.72 13.62
CA GLY A 66 -0.44 5.78 13.88
C GLY A 66 0.05 4.44 14.40
N TYR A 67 0.98 3.78 13.71
CA TYR A 67 1.36 2.40 14.02
C TYR A 67 1.86 2.17 15.46
N PRO A 68 2.54 3.11 16.16
CA PRO A 68 2.97 2.89 17.54
C PRO A 68 1.81 2.76 18.54
N GLN A 69 0.59 3.14 18.14
CA GLN A 69 -0.63 2.95 18.94
C GLN A 69 -1.13 1.51 18.89
N LEU A 70 -0.60 0.70 17.98
CA LEU A 70 -0.89 -0.72 17.84
C LEU A 70 0.27 -1.51 18.44
N ASP A 71 -0.05 -2.63 19.11
CA ASP A 71 0.96 -3.63 19.47
C ASP A 71 1.34 -4.46 18.23
N ARG A 72 1.82 -3.75 17.20
CA ARG A 72 2.11 -4.26 15.87
C ARG A 72 3.46 -3.76 15.38
N ARG A 73 4.06 -4.59 14.55
CA ARG A 73 5.41 -4.46 14.04
C ARG A 73 5.36 -3.83 12.65
N ALA A 74 5.39 -2.50 12.58
CA ALA A 74 5.41 -1.76 11.31
C ALA A 74 6.61 -0.80 11.19
N TRP A 75 7.21 -0.69 10.00
CA TRP A 75 8.36 0.17 9.75
C TRP A 75 8.29 0.87 8.41
N ARG A 76 8.87 2.06 8.35
CA ARG A 76 9.09 2.77 7.10
C ARG A 76 10.16 2.05 6.29
N ALA A 77 9.79 1.55 5.12
CA ALA A 77 10.72 1.28 4.05
C ALA A 77 10.86 2.53 3.18
N GLY A 78 11.97 2.64 2.45
CA GLY A 78 12.23 3.78 1.57
C GLY A 78 11.30 3.82 0.35
N ASN A 79 11.88 3.98 -0.83
CA ASN A 79 11.14 3.95 -2.08
C ASN A 79 10.75 2.50 -2.45
N THR A 80 9.61 2.33 -3.12
CA THR A 80 9.18 1.09 -3.81
C THR A 80 9.85 0.86 -5.17
N GLY A 81 10.56 1.84 -5.73
CA GLY A 81 11.14 1.74 -7.08
C GLY A 81 10.26 2.41 -8.13
N ALA A 82 9.99 1.74 -9.26
CA ALA A 82 9.03 2.17 -10.28
C ALA A 82 7.78 1.29 -10.24
N GLY A 83 6.63 1.78 -10.67
CA GLY A 83 5.38 0.99 -10.72
C GLY A 83 4.13 1.85 -10.56
N TRP A 84 3.05 1.25 -10.05
CA TRP A 84 1.72 1.84 -9.93
C TRP A 84 1.67 3.21 -9.24
N HIS A 85 2.60 3.48 -8.33
CA HIS A 85 2.68 4.73 -7.57
C HIS A 85 3.21 5.90 -8.40
N THR A 86 4.07 5.63 -9.40
CA THR A 86 4.67 6.66 -10.25
C THR A 86 3.64 7.56 -10.95
N PRO A 87 2.60 7.03 -11.64
CA PRO A 87 1.61 7.88 -12.28
C PRO A 87 0.71 8.64 -11.29
N PHE A 88 0.46 8.10 -10.08
CA PHE A 88 -0.24 8.84 -9.01
C PHE A 88 0.60 10.02 -8.50
N ASN A 89 1.88 9.80 -8.20
CA ASN A 89 2.80 10.85 -7.77
C ASN A 89 2.93 11.94 -8.86
N GLY A 90 2.98 11.54 -10.14
CA GLY A 90 2.96 12.48 -11.28
C GLY A 90 1.68 13.31 -11.38
N ALA A 91 0.56 12.82 -10.84
CA ALA A 91 -0.69 13.56 -10.70
C ALA A 91 -0.79 14.35 -9.37
N GLY A 92 0.27 14.38 -8.56
CA GLY A 92 0.32 15.08 -7.28
C GLY A 92 -0.39 14.36 -6.12
N ILE A 93 -0.66 13.06 -6.27
CA ILE A 93 -1.36 12.25 -5.26
C ILE A 93 -0.34 11.43 -4.48
N SER A 94 -0.32 11.59 -3.16
CA SER A 94 0.56 10.80 -2.28
C SER A 94 0.20 9.32 -2.28
N THR A 95 1.22 8.46 -2.23
CA THR A 95 1.07 7.01 -2.27
C THR A 95 1.83 6.33 -1.13
N SER A 96 1.35 5.16 -0.70
CA SER A 96 2.10 4.28 0.19
C SER A 96 1.78 2.81 -0.09
N LYS A 97 2.81 1.97 -0.12
CA LYS A 97 2.68 0.51 -0.24
C LYS A 97 2.76 -0.14 1.13
N LEU A 98 1.80 -0.98 1.49
CA LEU A 98 1.92 -1.94 2.58
C LEU A 98 2.33 -3.31 2.02
N ILE A 99 3.41 -3.88 2.57
CA ILE A 99 3.94 -5.19 2.18
C ILE A 99 4.67 -5.84 3.36
N TRP A 100 4.63 -7.16 3.49
CA TRP A 100 5.47 -7.85 4.49
C TRP A 100 6.91 -7.97 4.00
N ASP A 101 7.84 -7.83 4.95
CA ASP A 101 9.26 -8.06 4.72
C ASP A 101 9.51 -9.45 4.12
N GLU A 102 10.41 -9.51 3.14
CA GLU A 102 10.73 -10.70 2.33
C GLU A 102 9.54 -11.30 1.55
N ALA A 103 8.39 -10.62 1.42
CA ALA A 103 7.26 -11.13 0.62
C ALA A 103 7.55 -11.19 -0.88
N GLU A 104 8.44 -10.33 -1.37
CA GLU A 104 8.84 -10.28 -2.78
C GLU A 104 9.61 -11.55 -3.22
N GLU A 105 10.14 -12.35 -2.28
CA GLU A 105 10.85 -13.59 -2.58
C GLU A 105 9.94 -14.69 -3.15
N ASP A 106 8.65 -14.61 -2.85
CA ASP A 106 7.65 -15.58 -3.33
C ASP A 106 6.99 -15.15 -4.67
N PHE A 107 7.28 -13.94 -5.16
CA PHE A 107 6.57 -13.39 -6.32
C PHE A 107 6.79 -14.20 -7.59
N TYR A 108 5.70 -14.42 -8.32
CA TYR A 108 5.67 -15.17 -9.60
C TYR A 108 6.12 -16.63 -9.50
N LEU A 109 6.29 -17.15 -8.29
CA LEU A 109 6.62 -18.55 -8.10
C LEU A 109 5.34 -19.40 -8.08
N PRO A 110 5.35 -20.61 -8.66
CA PRO A 110 4.23 -21.54 -8.52
C PRO A 110 3.92 -21.95 -7.08
N SER A 111 4.82 -21.65 -6.13
CA SER A 111 4.63 -21.86 -4.70
C SER A 111 3.80 -20.77 -4.01
N ASP A 112 3.55 -19.62 -4.66
CA ASP A 112 2.63 -18.60 -4.16
C ASP A 112 1.19 -19.12 -4.25
N THR A 113 0.71 -19.65 -3.14
CA THR A 113 -0.48 -20.49 -3.04
C THR A 113 -1.27 -20.12 -1.79
N ALA A 114 -2.57 -20.38 -1.79
CA ALA A 114 -3.47 -19.93 -0.73
C ALA A 114 -3.10 -20.47 0.67
N ASP A 115 -2.45 -21.63 0.77
CA ASP A 115 -1.96 -22.21 2.03
C ASP A 115 -0.77 -21.46 2.64
N ARG A 116 -0.14 -20.56 1.88
CA ARG A 116 0.96 -19.70 2.35
C ARG A 116 0.50 -18.41 3.02
N VAL A 117 -0.79 -18.12 2.97
CA VAL A 117 -1.38 -16.96 3.64
C VAL A 117 -1.35 -17.17 5.15
N ASP A 118 -0.67 -16.28 5.86
CA ASP A 118 -0.65 -16.19 7.31
C ASP A 118 -1.80 -15.30 7.80
N PRO A 119 -2.80 -15.86 8.52
CA PRO A 119 -3.95 -15.09 8.99
C PRO A 119 -3.60 -13.98 9.99
N ASP A 120 -2.57 -14.16 10.83
CA ASP A 120 -2.17 -13.17 11.83
C ASP A 120 -1.48 -11.97 11.18
N ARG A 121 -0.73 -12.22 10.10
CA ARG A 121 -0.16 -11.17 9.25
C ARG A 121 -1.25 -10.39 8.53
N LEU A 122 -2.22 -11.08 7.95
CA LEU A 122 -3.35 -10.45 7.29
C LEU A 122 -4.14 -9.56 8.25
N ALA A 123 -4.41 -10.06 9.46
CA ALA A 123 -5.09 -9.30 10.52
C ALA A 123 -4.28 -8.06 10.92
N SER A 124 -2.97 -8.21 11.14
CA SER A 124 -2.07 -7.10 11.48
C SER A 124 -2.07 -6.00 10.40
N SER A 125 -2.01 -6.39 9.12
CA SER A 125 -2.11 -5.44 8.00
C SER A 125 -3.46 -4.73 7.97
N GLY A 126 -4.55 -5.45 8.22
CA GLY A 126 -5.90 -4.89 8.31
C GLY A 126 -6.06 -3.88 9.45
N GLU A 127 -5.51 -4.17 10.63
CA GLU A 127 -5.55 -3.26 11.79
C GLU A 127 -4.77 -1.97 11.53
N VAL A 128 -3.55 -2.08 10.99
CA VAL A 128 -2.72 -0.91 10.63
C VAL A 128 -3.42 -0.06 9.56
N LEU A 129 -3.95 -0.69 8.50
CA LEU A 129 -4.72 0.01 7.47
C LEU A 129 -5.95 0.71 8.06
N THR A 130 -6.71 0.02 8.91
CA THR A 130 -7.94 0.55 9.51
C THR A 130 -7.65 1.78 10.35
N LEU A 131 -6.60 1.76 11.17
CA LEU A 131 -6.21 2.92 11.97
C LEU A 131 -5.88 4.13 11.10
N VAL A 132 -5.05 3.94 10.06
CA VAL A 132 -4.63 5.04 9.17
C VAL A 132 -5.80 5.59 8.36
N VAL A 133 -6.63 4.71 7.79
CA VAL A 133 -7.82 5.12 7.01
C VAL A 133 -8.84 5.81 7.90
N SER A 134 -9.08 5.33 9.12
CA SER A 134 -10.01 5.98 10.06
C SER A 134 -9.59 7.41 10.38
N TRP A 135 -8.28 7.65 10.51
CA TRP A 135 -7.79 9.00 10.76
C TRP A 135 -7.88 9.92 9.53
N LEU A 136 -7.66 9.37 8.33
CA LEU A 136 -7.84 10.11 7.08
C LEU A 136 -9.31 10.44 6.82
N ALA A 137 -10.22 9.53 7.15
CA ALA A 137 -11.66 9.66 6.92
C ALA A 137 -12.40 10.46 8.01
N GLY A 138 -11.83 10.54 9.22
CA GLY A 138 -12.40 11.31 10.33
C GLY A 138 -12.12 12.82 10.27
N ARG A 139 -11.70 13.35 9.13
CA ARG A 139 -11.51 14.79 8.88
C ARG A 139 -12.67 15.34 8.06
#